data_AF-A0A9W9MM15-F1
#
_entry.id   AF-A0A9W9MM15-F1
#
_cell.length_a   1.000
_cell.length_b   1.000
_cell.length_c   1.000
_cell.angle_alpha   90.00
_cell.angle_beta   90.00
_cell.angle_gamma   90.00
#
_symmetry.space_group_name_H-M   'P 1'
#
loop_
_entity.id
_entity.type
_entity.pdbx_description
1 polymer ?
#
loop_
_entity_poly.entity_id
_entity_poly.type
_entity_poly.pdbx_seq_one_letter_code
_entity_poly.pdbx_strand_id
1 'polypeptide(L)'
;MLGYRRRDHLMNTMVVGLDGWKMSSSKPAETKIEFLDDPETVRDKIFRAACPARQVTGNGVLGLLQDVLIPISEQRVERLLVKTGLNVHEKTGSELDQRPFCSPGSPTGTGFTTYAEDGEEQNFASYEDIEVAFVAGQLRPEDLKSAVADSLNILLAPIRATHTESEEWQELNRLAYPDGN
;
A
#
# COMPACT_ATOMS: atom_id res chain seq x y z
N MET A 1 -24.18 34.93 13.28
CA MET A 1 -22.97 34.07 13.30
C MET A 1 -22.75 33.57 14.73
N LEU A 2 -22.44 32.28 14.92
CA LEU A 2 -22.36 31.61 16.24
C LEU A 2 -21.12 31.95 17.11
N GLY A 3 -20.25 32.87 16.70
CA GLY A 3 -19.12 33.36 17.52
C GLY A 3 -17.90 32.43 17.64
N TYR A 4 -17.88 31.28 16.96
CA TYR A 4 -16.73 30.36 17.04
C TYR A 4 -15.53 30.80 16.17
N ARG A 5 -14.32 30.48 16.63
CA ARG A 5 -13.05 30.67 15.91
C ARG A 5 -13.02 29.87 14.60
N ARG A 6 -12.39 30.39 13.55
CA ARG A 6 -12.15 29.60 12.31
C ARG A 6 -11.12 28.49 12.58
N ARG A 7 -11.28 27.35 11.92
CA ARG A 7 -10.35 26.21 12.01
C ARG A 7 -9.57 26.14 10.71
N ASP A 8 -8.32 25.71 10.83
CA ASP A 8 -7.53 25.33 9.67
C ASP A 8 -7.93 23.93 9.24
N HIS A 9 -8.00 23.69 7.93
CA HIS A 9 -8.43 22.43 7.35
C HIS A 9 -7.28 21.86 6.51
N LEU A 10 -6.70 20.75 6.97
CA LEU A 10 -5.79 19.94 6.18
C LEU A 10 -6.60 18.81 5.54
N MET A 11 -6.59 18.73 4.23
CA MET A 11 -7.36 17.74 3.47
C MET A 11 -6.40 16.89 2.68
N ASN A 12 -6.44 15.57 2.88
CA ASN A 12 -5.69 14.65 2.04
C ASN A 12 -6.35 14.51 0.66
N THR A 13 -5.60 14.05 -0.32
CA THR A 13 -6.16 13.62 -1.62
C THR A 13 -7.05 12.40 -1.44
N MET A 14 -7.95 12.18 -2.41
CA MET A 14 -8.79 11.00 -2.42
C MET A 14 -8.00 9.81 -2.92
N VAL A 15 -7.88 8.77 -2.09
CA VAL A 15 -7.22 7.53 -2.48
C VAL A 15 -7.94 6.87 -3.65
N VAL A 16 -7.17 6.48 -4.65
CA VAL A 16 -7.65 5.81 -5.86
C VAL A 16 -7.99 4.35 -5.55
N GLY A 17 -9.15 3.88 -6.00
CA GLY A 17 -9.55 2.48 -6.00
C GLY A 17 -8.94 1.71 -7.18
N LEU A 18 -9.08 0.40 -7.17
CA LEU A 18 -8.54 -0.48 -8.22
C LEU A 18 -9.17 -0.25 -9.60
N ASP A 19 -10.31 0.42 -9.65
CA ASP A 19 -10.98 0.86 -10.87
C ASP A 19 -10.40 2.16 -11.46
N GLY A 20 -9.40 2.76 -10.82
CA GLY A 20 -8.79 4.01 -11.25
C GLY A 20 -9.56 5.28 -10.84
N TRP A 21 -10.61 5.13 -10.02
CA TRP A 21 -11.45 6.23 -9.54
C TRP A 21 -11.42 6.31 -8.01
N LYS A 22 -12.35 7.03 -7.38
CA LYS A 22 -12.44 7.10 -5.92
C LYS A 22 -12.72 5.72 -5.30
N MET A 23 -11.92 5.32 -4.31
CA MET A 23 -12.23 4.17 -3.45
C MET A 23 -13.50 4.45 -2.61
N SER A 24 -14.43 3.49 -2.53
CA SER A 24 -15.67 3.65 -1.76
C SER A 24 -16.32 2.31 -1.42
N SER A 25 -16.89 2.20 -0.22
CA SER A 25 -17.65 1.01 0.21
C SER A 25 -18.94 0.79 -0.58
N SER A 26 -19.46 1.79 -1.30
CA SER A 26 -20.65 1.64 -2.14
C SER A 26 -20.35 1.08 -3.53
N LYS A 27 -19.06 0.92 -3.87
CA LYS A 27 -18.63 0.28 -5.12
C LYS A 27 -18.44 -1.22 -4.92
N PRO A 28 -18.45 -2.01 -6.01
CA PRO A 28 -18.20 -3.45 -5.94
C PRO A 28 -16.90 -3.79 -5.18
N ALA A 29 -16.91 -4.92 -4.46
CA ALA A 29 -15.84 -5.31 -3.54
C ALA A 29 -14.47 -5.48 -4.22
N GLU A 30 -14.45 -5.81 -5.52
CA GLU A 30 -13.24 -5.92 -6.33
C GLU A 30 -12.52 -4.58 -6.58
N THR A 31 -13.19 -3.45 -6.31
CA THR A 31 -12.61 -2.10 -6.51
C THR A 31 -11.78 -1.62 -5.31
N LYS A 32 -11.78 -2.35 -4.19
CA LYS A 32 -11.13 -1.99 -2.93
C LYS A 32 -10.43 -3.20 -2.31
N ILE A 33 -9.33 -2.94 -1.61
CA ILE A 33 -8.66 -3.92 -0.75
C ILE A 33 -9.17 -3.71 0.67
N GLU A 34 -9.63 -4.77 1.30
CA GLU A 34 -10.06 -4.74 2.69
C GLU A 34 -8.95 -5.18 3.63
N PHE A 35 -8.97 -4.70 4.87
CA PHE A 35 -7.91 -5.00 5.82
C PHE A 35 -7.81 -6.49 6.20
N LEU A 36 -8.91 -7.23 6.03
CA LEU A 36 -9.00 -8.65 6.36
C LEU A 36 -9.07 -9.53 5.10
N ASP A 37 -8.88 -8.97 3.90
CA ASP A 37 -8.73 -9.77 2.69
C ASP A 37 -7.54 -10.74 2.89
N ASP A 38 -7.77 -12.03 2.63
CA ASP A 38 -6.70 -13.03 2.67
C ASP A 38 -5.68 -12.79 1.54
N PRO A 39 -4.48 -13.41 1.60
CA PRO A 39 -3.43 -13.11 0.64
C PRO A 39 -3.75 -13.43 -0.82
N GLU A 40 -4.58 -14.43 -1.06
CA GLU A 40 -5.01 -14.83 -2.39
C GLU A 40 -6.03 -13.81 -2.92
N THR A 41 -7.00 -13.41 -2.11
CA THR A 41 -7.98 -12.36 -2.47
C THR A 41 -7.31 -11.04 -2.82
N VAL A 42 -6.32 -10.58 -2.03
CA VAL A 42 -5.55 -9.36 -2.34
C VAL A 42 -4.88 -9.48 -3.70
N ARG A 43 -4.19 -10.59 -3.95
CA ARG A 43 -3.49 -10.84 -5.21
C ARG A 43 -4.48 -10.86 -6.38
N ASP A 44 -5.59 -11.56 -6.25
CA ASP A 44 -6.64 -11.65 -7.26
C ASP A 44 -7.21 -10.28 -7.63
N LYS A 45 -7.54 -9.45 -6.63
CA LYS A 45 -8.06 -8.09 -6.85
C LYS A 45 -7.03 -7.22 -7.59
N ILE A 46 -5.76 -7.26 -7.18
CA ILE A 46 -4.68 -6.51 -7.85
C ILE A 46 -4.48 -6.99 -9.29
N PHE A 47 -4.51 -8.30 -9.54
CA PHE A 47 -4.33 -8.85 -10.88
C PHE A 47 -5.50 -8.54 -11.81
N ARG A 48 -6.73 -8.48 -11.28
CA ARG A 48 -7.93 -8.07 -12.03
C ARG A 48 -7.99 -6.58 -12.31
N ALA A 49 -7.35 -5.74 -11.50
CA ALA A 49 -7.31 -4.30 -11.69
C ALA A 49 -6.72 -3.93 -13.07
N ALA A 50 -7.26 -2.92 -13.73
CA ALA A 50 -6.72 -2.44 -15.00
C ALA A 50 -5.35 -1.78 -14.76
N CYS A 51 -4.32 -2.29 -15.42
CA CYS A 51 -2.96 -1.71 -15.40
C CYS A 51 -2.40 -1.70 -16.84
N PRO A 52 -2.95 -0.86 -17.73
CA PRO A 52 -2.47 -0.74 -19.09
C PRO A 52 -1.00 -0.28 -19.12
N ALA A 53 -0.18 -0.93 -19.93
CA ALA A 53 1.24 -0.62 -20.05
C ALA A 53 1.47 0.85 -20.42
N ARG A 54 2.41 1.50 -19.72
CA ARG A 54 2.83 2.90 -19.95
C ARG A 54 1.74 3.96 -19.71
N GLN A 55 0.59 3.59 -19.13
CA GLN A 55 -0.48 4.51 -18.81
C GLN A 55 -0.59 4.72 -17.30
N VAL A 56 -0.37 5.96 -16.87
CA VAL A 56 -0.46 6.39 -15.47
C VAL A 56 -1.88 6.83 -15.11
N THR A 57 -2.52 7.64 -15.96
CA THR A 57 -3.84 8.20 -15.66
C THR A 57 -4.90 7.12 -15.59
N GLY A 58 -5.64 7.09 -14.48
CA GLY A 58 -6.69 6.10 -14.22
C GLY A 58 -6.15 4.70 -13.88
N ASN A 59 -4.86 4.57 -13.55
CA ASN A 59 -4.27 3.31 -13.14
C ASN A 59 -4.37 3.14 -11.62
N GLY A 60 -5.33 2.33 -11.16
CA GLY A 60 -5.57 2.10 -9.73
C GLY A 60 -4.41 1.42 -9.01
N VAL A 61 -3.59 0.64 -9.72
CA VAL A 61 -2.42 -0.04 -9.14
C VAL A 61 -1.31 0.98 -8.83
N LEU A 62 -1.01 1.87 -9.78
CA LEU A 62 -0.09 2.98 -9.56
C LEU A 62 -0.61 3.96 -8.50
N GLY A 63 -1.92 4.24 -8.49
CA GLY A 63 -2.53 5.08 -7.48
C GLY A 63 -2.36 4.54 -6.06
N LEU A 64 -2.60 3.25 -5.82
CA LEU A 64 -2.35 2.62 -4.52
C LEU A 64 -0.87 2.63 -4.14
N LEU A 65 0.01 2.41 -5.11
CA LEU A 65 1.45 2.50 -4.89
C LEU A 65 1.84 3.91 -4.43
N GLN A 66 1.37 4.95 -5.12
CA GLN A 66 1.65 6.36 -4.82
C GLN A 66 1.05 6.82 -3.49
N ASP A 67 -0.21 6.51 -3.23
CA ASP A 67 -0.96 7.06 -2.10
C ASP A 67 -0.69 6.30 -0.79
N VAL A 68 -0.25 5.05 -0.86
CA VAL A 68 -0.16 4.15 0.31
C VAL A 68 1.23 3.54 0.47
N LEU A 69 1.68 2.73 -0.49
CA LEU A 69 2.88 1.90 -0.30
C LEU A 69 4.16 2.74 -0.25
N ILE A 70 4.36 3.66 -1.20
CA ILE A 70 5.58 4.48 -1.27
C ILE A 70 5.71 5.41 -0.05
N PRO A 71 4.68 6.18 0.37
CA PRO A 71 4.80 7.02 1.55
C PRO A 71 5.17 6.24 2.83
N ILE A 72 4.59 5.05 3.00
CA ILE A 72 4.95 4.16 4.11
C ILE A 72 6.40 3.68 3.97
N SER A 73 6.83 3.32 2.77
CA SER A 73 8.18 2.83 2.53
C SER A 73 9.24 3.91 2.74
N GLU A 74 9.01 5.12 2.25
CA GLU A 74 9.88 6.29 2.45
C GLU A 74 10.04 6.59 3.94
N GLN A 75 8.95 6.59 4.71
CA GLN A 75 9.02 6.73 6.17
C GLN A 75 9.87 5.64 6.82
N ARG A 76 9.78 4.40 6.34
CA ARG A 76 10.60 3.28 6.83
C ARG A 76 12.08 3.45 6.45
N VAL A 77 12.38 3.93 5.24
CA VAL A 77 13.74 4.27 4.80
C VAL A 77 14.32 5.40 5.67
N GLU A 78 13.56 6.46 5.94
CA GLU A 78 14.00 7.58 6.78
C GLU A 78 14.35 7.14 8.20
N ARG A 79 13.53 6.25 8.79
CA ARG A 79 13.80 5.63 10.10
C ARG A 79 15.11 4.86 10.09
N LEU A 80 15.33 4.03 9.06
CA LEU A 80 16.57 3.26 8.93
C LEU A 80 17.80 4.14 8.75
N LEU A 81 17.67 5.27 8.04
CA LEU A 81 18.74 6.24 7.84
C LEU A 81 18.95 7.18 9.04
N VAL A 82 18.20 7.00 10.14
CA VAL A 82 18.23 7.85 11.33
C VAL A 82 18.00 9.33 10.98
N LYS A 83 17.19 9.60 9.94
CA LYS A 83 16.80 10.95 9.52
C LYS A 83 15.54 11.43 10.23
N THR A 84 14.84 10.57 10.98
CA THR A 84 13.63 10.91 11.73
C THR A 84 13.96 11.69 13.01
N GLY A 85 13.78 13.01 12.97
CA GLY A 85 14.03 13.91 14.11
C GLY A 85 12.92 14.02 15.16
N LEU A 86 11.85 13.22 15.10
CA LEU A 86 10.63 13.46 15.91
C LEU A 86 10.08 12.28 16.71
N ASN A 87 10.54 11.04 16.49
CA ASN A 87 9.99 9.85 17.15
C ASN A 87 10.98 9.22 18.15
N VAL A 88 11.48 10.01 19.11
CA VAL A 88 12.36 9.52 20.20
C VAL A 88 11.67 8.58 21.20
N HIS A 89 10.34 8.39 21.08
CA HIS A 89 9.53 7.54 21.95
C HIS A 89 8.80 6.41 21.22
N GLU A 90 8.92 6.30 19.89
CA GLU A 90 8.43 5.13 19.17
C GLU A 90 9.31 3.96 19.62
N LYS A 91 8.71 2.98 20.33
CA LYS A 91 9.45 1.86 20.91
C LYS A 91 10.40 1.28 19.86
N THR A 92 11.70 1.35 20.13
CA THR A 92 12.73 0.55 19.49
C THR A 92 12.41 -0.92 19.77
N GLY A 93 11.56 -1.53 18.95
CA GLY A 93 11.07 -2.89 19.16
C GLY A 93 9.59 -3.09 18.87
N SER A 94 9.09 -2.57 17.76
CA SER A 94 7.95 -3.24 17.11
C SER A 94 8.45 -4.65 16.72
N GLU A 95 7.84 -5.71 17.24
CA GLU A 95 8.09 -7.09 16.77
C GLU A 95 7.71 -7.28 15.30
N LEU A 96 6.93 -6.34 14.74
CA LEU A 96 6.53 -6.35 13.34
C LEU A 96 7.67 -5.87 12.43
N ASP A 97 7.82 -6.57 11.32
CA ASP A 97 8.74 -6.21 10.24
C ASP A 97 8.32 -4.87 9.61
N GLN A 98 9.04 -3.80 9.98
CA GLN A 98 8.84 -2.45 9.44
C GLN A 98 9.91 -2.09 8.39
N ARG A 99 10.47 -3.08 7.70
CA ARG A 99 11.38 -2.80 6.59
C ARG A 99 10.63 -2.14 5.42
N PRO A 100 11.31 -1.27 4.64
CA PRO A 100 10.79 -0.81 3.35
C PRO A 100 10.38 -1.99 2.47
N PHE A 101 9.51 -1.75 1.50
CA PHE A 101 9.05 -2.75 0.55
C PHE A 101 10.12 -3.07 -0.53
N CYS A 102 11.36 -3.29 -0.10
CA CYS A 102 12.52 -3.58 -0.93
C CYS A 102 13.17 -4.92 -0.55
N SER A 103 13.96 -5.49 -1.47
CA SER A 103 14.75 -6.68 -1.19
C SER A 103 15.79 -6.42 -0.08
N PRO A 104 16.11 -7.39 0.80
CA PRO A 104 17.13 -7.20 1.84
C PRO A 104 18.53 -6.85 1.31
N GLY A 105 18.83 -7.17 0.05
CA GLY A 105 20.10 -6.88 -0.62
C GLY A 105 20.11 -5.58 -1.44
N SER A 106 18.98 -4.86 -1.50
CA SER A 106 18.86 -3.65 -2.31
C SER A 106 19.81 -2.54 -1.86
N PRO A 107 20.25 -1.66 -2.79
CA PRO A 107 21.06 -0.50 -2.43
C PRO A 107 20.43 0.37 -1.35
N THR A 108 21.26 0.99 -0.50
CA THR A 108 20.79 1.91 0.55
C THR A 108 19.94 3.04 -0.03
N GLY A 109 18.76 3.25 0.53
CA GLY A 109 17.80 4.26 0.05
C GLY A 109 16.75 3.72 -0.91
N THR A 110 16.79 2.43 -1.27
CA THR A 110 15.71 1.78 -2.04
C THR A 110 14.43 1.74 -1.21
N GLY A 111 13.35 2.29 -1.76
CA GLY A 111 12.02 2.27 -1.17
C GLY A 111 11.12 1.17 -1.73
N PHE A 112 11.38 0.67 -2.95
CA PHE A 112 10.52 -0.34 -3.57
C PHE A 112 11.32 -1.25 -4.50
N THR A 113 11.03 -2.55 -4.50
CA THR A 113 11.66 -3.52 -5.41
C THR A 113 10.61 -4.27 -6.22
N THR A 114 10.84 -4.42 -7.52
CA THR A 114 10.07 -5.31 -8.40
C THR A 114 11.00 -6.37 -9.00
N TYR A 115 10.42 -7.45 -9.52
CA TYR A 115 11.15 -8.54 -10.16
C TYR A 115 10.65 -8.71 -11.60
N ALA A 116 11.56 -8.69 -12.57
CA ALA A 116 11.24 -9.01 -13.95
C ALA A 116 10.95 -10.52 -14.13
N GLU A 117 10.47 -10.92 -15.32
CA GLU A 117 10.14 -12.34 -15.62
C GLU A 117 11.31 -13.30 -15.41
N ASP A 118 12.52 -12.83 -15.75
CA ASP A 118 13.77 -13.57 -15.63
C ASP A 118 14.36 -13.54 -14.21
N GLY A 119 13.66 -12.88 -13.28
CA GLY A 119 14.07 -12.71 -11.89
C GLY A 119 15.02 -11.54 -11.66
N GLU A 120 15.28 -10.69 -12.66
CA GLU A 120 16.10 -9.49 -12.46
C GLU A 120 15.42 -8.52 -11.47
N GLU A 121 16.16 -8.11 -10.44
CA GLU A 121 15.71 -7.13 -9.46
C GLU A 121 15.77 -5.71 -10.02
N GLN A 122 14.65 -4.99 -9.93
CA GLN A 122 14.57 -3.57 -10.23
C GLN A 122 14.28 -2.81 -8.93
N ASN A 123 15.15 -1.87 -8.58
CA ASN A 123 15.13 -1.14 -7.31
C ASN A 123 14.84 0.34 -7.55
N PHE A 124 13.86 0.89 -6.84
CA PHE A 124 13.38 2.25 -6.99
C PHE A 124 13.49 3.01 -5.66
N ALA A 125 13.98 4.25 -5.72
CA ALA A 125 14.11 5.10 -4.53
C ALA A 125 12.83 5.89 -4.22
N SER A 126 12.07 6.27 -5.24
CA SER A 126 10.81 7.02 -5.10
C SER A 126 9.74 6.58 -6.10
N TYR A 127 8.52 7.12 -5.94
CA TYR A 127 7.43 6.88 -6.88
C TYR A 127 7.74 7.42 -8.28
N GLU A 128 8.44 8.56 -8.38
CA GLU A 128 8.82 9.16 -9.67
C GLU A 128 9.71 8.22 -10.49
N ASP A 129 10.65 7.51 -9.86
CA ASP A 129 11.50 6.54 -10.55
C ASP A 129 10.67 5.38 -11.14
N ILE A 130 9.66 4.93 -10.40
CA ILE A 130 8.74 3.86 -10.82
C ILE A 130 7.89 4.34 -12.00
N GLU A 131 7.32 5.54 -11.91
CA GLU A 131 6.50 6.12 -12.96
C GLU A 131 7.31 6.28 -14.26
N VAL A 132 8.55 6.79 -14.16
CA VAL A 132 9.46 6.93 -15.31
C VAL A 132 9.74 5.56 -15.95
N ALA A 133 10.08 4.54 -15.17
CA ALA A 133 10.35 3.21 -15.69
C ALA A 133 9.10 2.57 -16.31
N PHE A 134 7.92 2.78 -15.72
CA PHE A 134 6.65 2.26 -16.23
C PHE A 134 6.25 2.92 -17.55
N VAL A 135 6.35 4.24 -17.66
CA VAL A 135 6.05 4.99 -18.89
C VAL A 135 7.07 4.67 -20.00
N ALA A 136 8.34 4.49 -19.65
CA ALA A 136 9.38 4.05 -20.59
C ALA A 136 9.17 2.61 -21.08
N GLY A 137 8.29 1.82 -20.42
CA GLY A 137 8.06 0.42 -20.72
C GLY A 137 9.18 -0.51 -20.24
N GLN A 138 10.01 -0.04 -19.30
CA GLN A 138 11.04 -0.83 -18.65
C GLN A 138 10.46 -1.67 -17.51
N LEU A 139 9.45 -1.13 -16.80
CA LEU A 139 8.67 -1.86 -15.81
C LEU A 139 7.36 -2.37 -16.42
N ARG A 140 7.14 -3.68 -16.38
CA ARG A 140 5.92 -4.31 -16.93
C ARG A 140 4.76 -4.24 -15.94
N PRO A 141 3.50 -4.14 -16.41
CA PRO A 141 2.32 -4.18 -15.55
C PRO A 141 2.24 -5.39 -14.62
N GLU A 142 2.65 -6.56 -15.09
CA GLU A 142 2.59 -7.82 -14.37
C GLU A 142 3.58 -7.83 -13.19
N ASP A 143 4.80 -7.34 -13.43
CA ASP A 143 5.85 -7.23 -12.42
C ASP A 143 5.44 -6.23 -11.32
N LEU A 144 4.91 -5.08 -11.74
CA LEU A 144 4.36 -4.06 -10.84
C LEU A 144 3.21 -4.63 -10.00
N LYS A 145 2.25 -5.32 -10.62
CA LYS A 145 1.11 -5.95 -9.93
C LYS A 145 1.57 -6.97 -8.90
N SER A 146 2.54 -7.82 -9.24
CA SER A 146 3.08 -8.80 -8.31
C SER A 146 3.70 -8.12 -7.09
N ALA A 147 4.59 -7.15 -7.32
CA ALA A 147 5.26 -6.43 -6.23
C ALA A 147 4.28 -5.65 -5.34
N VAL A 148 3.25 -5.02 -5.92
CA VAL A 148 2.20 -4.32 -5.17
C VAL A 148 1.38 -5.31 -4.34
N ALA A 149 0.97 -6.45 -4.90
CA ALA A 149 0.22 -7.47 -4.17
C ALA A 149 1.02 -8.05 -2.99
N ASP A 150 2.32 -8.31 -3.19
CA ASP A 150 3.20 -8.81 -2.13
C ASP A 150 3.41 -7.77 -1.03
N SER A 151 3.63 -6.51 -1.42
CA SER A 151 3.80 -5.40 -0.47
C SER A 151 2.55 -5.14 0.37
N LEU A 152 1.36 -5.18 -0.26
CA LEU A 152 0.09 -5.10 0.45
C LEU A 152 -0.09 -6.28 1.41
N ASN A 153 0.30 -7.49 1.00
CA ASN A 153 0.22 -8.65 1.88
C ASN A 153 1.13 -8.56 3.09
N ILE A 154 2.36 -8.05 2.92
CA ILE A 154 3.27 -7.75 4.03
C ILE A 154 2.63 -6.71 4.96
N LEU A 155 2.04 -5.65 4.40
CA LEU A 155 1.41 -4.58 5.17
C LEU A 155 0.17 -5.06 5.97
N LEU A 156 -0.64 -5.95 5.39
CA LEU A 156 -1.88 -6.46 5.99
C LEU A 156 -1.66 -7.66 6.92
N ALA A 157 -0.55 -8.38 6.80
CA ALA A 157 -0.22 -9.53 7.64
C ALA A 157 -0.38 -9.28 9.16
N PRO A 158 0.19 -8.21 9.75
CA PRO A 158 0.02 -7.95 11.18
C PRO A 158 -1.43 -7.69 11.58
N ILE A 159 -2.20 -7.01 10.72
CA ILE A 159 -3.61 -6.69 10.98
C ILE A 159 -4.44 -7.98 11.03
N ARG A 160 -4.22 -8.88 10.07
CA ARG A 160 -4.86 -10.20 10.01
C ARG A 160 -4.50 -11.08 11.21
N ALA A 161 -3.24 -11.05 11.65
CA ALA A 161 -2.79 -11.75 12.84
C ALA A 161 -3.50 -11.23 14.10
N THR A 162 -3.54 -9.91 14.30
CA THR A 162 -4.24 -9.28 15.44
C THR A 162 -5.74 -9.62 15.46
N HIS A 163 -6.39 -9.70 14.30
CA HIS A 163 -7.79 -10.13 14.20
C HIS A 163 -7.97 -11.61 14.59
N THR A 164 -7.09 -12.48 14.10
CA THR A 164 -7.14 -13.92 14.36
C THR A 164 -6.92 -14.24 15.85
N GLU A 165 -6.08 -13.47 16.53
CA GLU A 165 -5.76 -13.65 17.95
C GLU A 165 -6.82 -13.06 18.90
N SER A 166 -7.74 -12.22 18.40
CA SER A 166 -8.76 -11.54 19.20
C SER A 166 -10.16 -12.10 18.95
N GLU A 167 -10.66 -12.93 19.86
CA GLU A 167 -12.05 -13.44 19.82
C GLU A 167 -13.07 -12.29 19.90
N GLU A 168 -12.78 -11.27 20.71
CA GLU A 168 -13.63 -10.07 20.84
C GLU A 168 -13.78 -9.34 19.50
N TRP A 169 -12.67 -9.13 18.77
CA TRP A 169 -12.72 -8.46 17.47
C TRP A 169 -13.48 -9.32 16.45
N GLN A 170 -13.28 -10.64 16.44
CA GLN A 170 -14.02 -11.55 15.55
C GLN A 170 -15.52 -11.51 15.81
N GLU A 171 -15.95 -11.48 17.08
CA GLU A 171 -17.36 -11.37 17.44
C GLU A 171 -17.95 -10.03 17.00
N LEU A 172 -17.25 -8.92 17.31
CA LEU A 172 -17.67 -7.59 16.91
C LEU A 172 -17.82 -7.47 15.40
N ASN A 173 -16.88 -8.05 14.64
CA ASN A 173 -16.90 -8.03 13.18
C ASN A 173 -18.16 -8.76 12.64
N ARG A 174 -18.49 -9.92 13.21
CA ARG A 174 -19.70 -10.68 12.84
C ARG A 174 -21.00 -9.91 13.15
N LEU A 175 -21.04 -9.20 14.28
CA LEU A 175 -22.21 -8.40 14.66
C LEU A 175 -22.36 -7.13 13.80
N ALA A 176 -21.24 -6.51 13.41
CA ALA A 176 -21.23 -5.31 12.60
C ALA A 176 -21.58 -5.58 11.13
N TYR A 177 -21.15 -6.72 10.58
CA TYR A 177 -21.34 -7.10 9.18
C TYR A 177 -21.98 -8.49 9.05
N PRO A 178 -23.27 -8.64 9.38
CA PRO A 178 -23.94 -9.95 9.45
C PRO A 178 -24.12 -10.64 8.09
N ASP A 179 -24.15 -9.88 7.00
CA ASP A 179 -24.31 -10.39 5.63
C ASP A 179 -22.97 -10.78 4.97
N GLY A 180 -21.85 -10.71 5.72
CA GLY A 180 -20.49 -10.83 5.20
C GLY A 180 -19.95 -9.53 4.63
N ASN A 181 -18.62 -9.48 4.45
CA ASN A 181 -17.91 -8.39 3.77
C ASN A 181 -17.58 -8.77 2.32
#